data_AF-L0JFR8-F1
#
_entry.id   AF-L0JFR8-F1
#
_cell.length_a   1.000
_cell.length_b   1.000
_cell.length_c   1.000
_cell.angle_alpha   90.00
_cell.angle_beta   90.00
_cell.angle_gamma   90.00
#
_symmetry.space_group_name_H-M   'P 1'
#
loop_
_entity.id
_entity.type
_entity.pdbx_description
1 polymer ?
#
loop_
_entity_poly.entity_id
_entity_poly.type
_entity_poly.pdbx_seq_one_letter_code
_entity_poly.pdbx_strand_id
1 'polypeptide(L)'
;MDWSRRRTLRAASGSALGTVVAGCLSSGDDGTGEADENDDESDRNRDPGEPAGDAEDRSIDGRLHNDAATARVFAVTVRDETGTVVADDERDVPANGTTRIPAIAGPGESRTIEVTVDGTTATETLAFDVEPIPGGREGYVDVTYTAEEGLEIRFTPIENTGDDDLPRVDEPPYEIIDPGCGPDGGREPLWLCEAMPTAPSLSFEQVSTTGAVRRDEGLTGHHDDSGSQFYAALLTDTDGLERVRRREGSAVDELLAGTDPASEAVLVVQTGWGSGTVRPHLKRVETTRNGVHAFGCHRLPCERTDDITARTVLARFDRPASLESAHATLTVDADRRVTVAAGEGVVTVDE
;
A
#
# COMPACT_ATOMS: atom_id res chain seq x y z
N MET A 1 -43.64 22.62 -16.86
CA MET A 1 -43.29 22.95 -15.46
C MET A 1 -41.79 22.75 -15.35
N ASP A 2 -41.08 23.86 -15.37
CA ASP A 2 -39.62 23.97 -15.47
C ASP A 2 -39.08 24.26 -14.06
N TRP A 3 -38.13 23.46 -13.59
CA TRP A 3 -37.43 23.68 -12.33
C TRP A 3 -35.92 23.51 -12.55
N SER A 4 -35.32 24.58 -13.07
CA SER A 4 -33.89 24.86 -12.94
C SER A 4 -33.51 25.01 -11.46
N ARG A 5 -32.58 24.20 -10.95
CA ARG A 5 -31.88 24.47 -9.69
C ARG A 5 -30.40 24.67 -9.97
N ARG A 6 -29.99 25.94 -9.99
CA ARG A 6 -28.61 26.39 -9.77
C ARG A 6 -28.28 26.20 -8.28
N ARG A 7 -27.08 25.71 -7.95
CA ARG A 7 -26.48 25.96 -6.64
C ARG A 7 -25.08 26.55 -6.76
N THR A 8 -24.96 27.61 -6.00
CA THR A 8 -23.93 28.62 -5.88
C THR A 8 -22.73 28.11 -5.09
N LEU A 9 -21.51 28.31 -5.61
CA LEU A 9 -20.27 28.24 -4.84
C LEU A 9 -20.22 29.42 -3.85
N ARG A 10 -19.98 29.13 -2.57
CA ARG A 10 -19.61 30.14 -1.56
C ARG A 10 -18.19 29.84 -1.09
N ALA A 11 -17.27 30.72 -1.45
CA ALA A 11 -16.01 30.90 -0.74
C ALA A 11 -16.29 31.57 0.61
N ALA A 12 -15.67 31.08 1.68
CA ALA A 12 -15.65 31.72 2.98
C ALA A 12 -14.22 31.80 3.49
N SER A 13 -13.67 33.00 3.35
CA SER A 13 -12.52 33.50 4.10
C SER A 13 -12.95 33.90 5.52
N GLY A 14 -12.13 33.63 6.54
CA GLY A 14 -12.28 34.32 7.83
C GLY A 14 -11.66 33.61 9.05
N SER A 15 -10.47 34.09 9.41
CA SER A 15 -9.78 34.18 10.71
C SER A 15 -10.51 33.74 12.00
N ALA A 16 -9.75 33.21 12.98
CA ALA A 16 -9.54 33.85 14.31
C ALA A 16 -8.74 32.97 15.33
N LEU A 17 -7.94 33.67 16.18
CA LEU A 17 -7.47 33.34 17.55
C LEU A 17 -6.41 32.21 17.69
N GLY A 18 -5.30 32.33 18.44
CA GLY A 18 -4.94 33.20 19.55
C GLY A 18 -4.99 32.44 20.88
N THR A 19 -3.91 31.79 21.33
CA THR A 19 -3.70 31.43 22.75
C THR A 19 -2.21 31.28 23.11
N VAL A 20 -1.91 31.74 24.33
CA VAL A 20 -0.63 31.83 25.03
C VAL A 20 -0.30 30.51 25.74
N VAL A 21 0.98 30.11 25.78
CA VAL A 21 1.53 29.34 26.91
C VAL A 21 2.90 29.89 27.28
N ALA A 22 2.96 30.48 28.48
CA ALA A 22 4.18 30.72 29.24
C ALA A 22 4.26 29.67 30.35
N GLY A 23 5.46 29.17 30.64
CA GLY A 23 5.68 28.25 31.76
C GLY A 23 7.13 27.76 31.85
N CYS A 24 8.02 28.63 32.33
CA CYS A 24 9.31 28.23 32.89
C CYS A 24 9.10 27.51 34.23
N LEU A 25 9.95 26.51 34.54
CA LEU A 25 10.36 25.94 35.85
C LEU A 25 10.95 24.55 35.51
N SER A 26 12.04 24.03 36.03
CA SER A 26 13.08 24.46 36.97
C SER A 26 14.19 23.43 36.80
N SER A 27 15.41 23.86 36.55
CA SER A 27 16.63 23.06 36.61
C SER A 27 16.94 22.68 38.07
N GLY A 28 17.19 21.40 38.32
CA GLY A 28 17.61 20.85 39.60
C GLY A 28 18.55 19.68 39.36
N ASP A 29 19.78 19.91 39.78
CA ASP A 29 21.03 19.17 39.61
C ASP A 29 21.14 17.99 40.61
N ASP A 30 22.23 17.24 40.43
CA ASP A 30 22.91 16.35 41.41
C ASP A 30 22.53 14.86 41.42
N GLY A 31 23.39 14.06 40.79
CA GLY A 31 23.38 12.60 40.90
C GLY A 31 24.63 11.93 40.33
N THR A 32 25.79 12.25 40.91
CA THR A 32 27.07 11.55 40.72
C THR A 32 26.93 10.04 40.99
N GLY A 33 27.31 9.21 40.02
CA GLY A 33 27.48 7.76 40.17
C GLY A 33 28.61 7.28 39.26
N GLU A 34 29.74 7.00 39.90
CA GLU A 34 31.01 6.56 39.31
C GLU A 34 30.94 5.15 38.70
N ALA A 35 31.79 4.97 37.68
CA ALA A 35 32.53 3.76 37.28
C ALA A 35 31.75 2.48 36.95
N ASP A 36 31.81 2.10 35.67
CA ASP A 36 32.45 0.82 35.32
C ASP A 36 33.00 0.91 33.89
N GLU A 37 34.33 0.91 33.82
CA GLU A 37 35.14 0.74 32.63
C GLU A 37 34.97 -0.71 32.15
N ASN A 38 34.39 -0.91 30.97
CA ASN A 38 34.59 -2.13 30.20
C ASN A 38 35.16 -1.72 28.85
N ASP A 39 36.48 -1.64 28.83
CA ASP A 39 37.31 -1.75 27.64
C ASP A 39 37.02 -3.09 26.97
N ASP A 40 36.31 -3.07 25.84
CA ASP A 40 36.35 -4.18 24.88
C ASP A 40 36.74 -3.61 23.51
N GLU A 41 38.05 -3.38 23.40
CA GLU A 41 38.78 -3.12 22.16
C GLU A 41 38.65 -4.35 21.26
N SER A 42 37.59 -4.40 20.45
CA SER A 42 37.59 -5.20 19.23
C SER A 42 37.98 -4.33 18.05
N ASP A 43 39.29 -4.26 17.85
CA ASP A 43 39.98 -3.88 16.62
C ASP A 43 39.28 -4.46 15.39
N ARG A 44 38.43 -3.65 14.75
CA ARG A 44 38.15 -3.78 13.33
C ARG A 44 38.96 -2.70 12.63
N ASN A 45 40.11 -3.13 12.13
CA ASN A 45 40.88 -2.47 11.08
C ASN A 45 39.93 -1.92 10.00
N ARG A 46 39.51 -0.66 10.14
CA ARG A 46 39.05 0.16 9.03
C ARG A 46 40.29 0.77 8.45
N ASP A 47 40.72 0.22 7.32
CA ASP A 47 41.78 0.76 6.50
C ASP A 47 41.44 2.23 6.19
N PRO A 48 42.24 3.23 6.65
CA PRO A 48 41.95 4.64 6.43
C PRO A 48 42.25 5.10 4.98
N GLY A 49 42.34 4.14 4.05
CA GLY A 49 42.59 4.35 2.63
C GLY A 49 41.47 3.89 1.69
N GLU A 50 40.32 3.40 2.18
CA GLU A 50 39.19 3.14 1.28
C GLU A 50 38.62 4.49 0.79
N PRO A 51 38.62 4.75 -0.54
CA PRO A 51 38.04 5.97 -1.09
C PRO A 51 36.57 6.04 -0.69
N ALA A 52 36.09 7.25 -0.40
CA ALA A 52 34.65 7.53 -0.29
C ALA A 52 33.95 6.84 -1.47
N GLY A 53 32.92 6.03 -1.17
CA GLY A 53 32.27 5.15 -2.14
C GLY A 53 32.12 5.83 -3.50
N ASP A 54 32.64 5.16 -4.54
CA ASP A 54 32.66 5.71 -5.88
C ASP A 54 31.28 6.25 -6.25
N ALA A 55 31.22 7.50 -6.70
CA ALA A 55 30.01 8.12 -7.25
C ALA A 55 29.48 7.39 -8.50
N GLU A 56 30.13 6.28 -8.88
CA GLU A 56 29.80 5.39 -9.96
C GLU A 56 29.20 4.06 -9.49
N ASP A 57 28.89 3.88 -8.19
CA ASP A 57 28.07 2.76 -7.72
C ASP A 57 26.62 2.93 -8.20
N ARG A 58 26.44 2.58 -9.47
CA ARG A 58 25.21 2.65 -10.24
C ARG A 58 24.70 1.23 -10.39
N SER A 59 23.42 1.04 -10.10
CA SER A 59 22.75 -0.22 -10.36
C SER A 59 22.76 -0.56 -11.86
N ILE A 60 22.67 -1.85 -12.17
CA ILE A 60 22.54 -2.40 -13.53
C ILE A 60 21.34 -1.80 -14.30
N ASP A 61 20.34 -1.27 -13.60
CA ASP A 61 19.17 -0.60 -14.18
C ASP A 61 19.33 0.91 -14.38
N GLY A 62 20.53 1.46 -14.16
CA GLY A 62 20.81 2.89 -14.29
C GLY A 62 20.32 3.74 -13.10
N ARG A 63 19.79 3.12 -12.04
CA ARG A 63 19.34 3.84 -10.84
C ARG A 63 20.48 4.12 -9.87
N LEU A 64 20.37 5.27 -9.19
CA LEU A 64 21.23 5.63 -8.06
C LEU A 64 20.71 4.92 -6.80
N HIS A 65 21.38 3.85 -6.39
CA HIS A 65 21.15 3.19 -5.11
C HIS A 65 22.18 3.60 -4.05
N ASN A 66 23.00 4.62 -4.33
CA ASN A 66 24.03 5.06 -3.41
C ASN A 66 23.51 6.11 -2.42
N ASP A 67 24.25 6.28 -1.31
CA ASP A 67 23.96 7.22 -0.22
C ASP A 67 23.92 8.70 -0.66
N ALA A 68 24.26 9.01 -1.92
CA ALA A 68 24.18 10.35 -2.49
C ALA A 68 22.80 10.68 -3.10
N ALA A 69 21.91 9.70 -3.21
CA ALA A 69 20.57 9.89 -3.72
C ALA A 69 19.70 10.62 -2.68
N THR A 70 19.21 11.83 -3.01
CA THR A 70 18.38 12.65 -2.11
C THR A 70 16.92 12.57 -2.51
N ALA A 71 16.02 12.50 -1.51
CA ALA A 71 14.58 12.65 -1.75
C ALA A 71 14.28 14.02 -2.39
N ARG A 72 13.26 14.06 -3.25
CA ARG A 72 12.87 15.26 -4.01
C ARG A 72 11.37 15.41 -4.07
N VAL A 73 10.89 16.64 -4.23
CA VAL A 73 9.46 16.92 -4.43
C VAL A 73 9.18 17.01 -5.92
N PHE A 74 8.20 16.23 -6.39
CA PHE A 74 7.74 16.23 -7.77
C PHE A 74 6.42 16.99 -7.83
N ALA A 75 6.39 18.12 -8.53
CA ALA A 75 5.15 18.81 -8.86
C ALA A 75 4.60 18.23 -10.16
N VAL A 76 3.39 17.66 -10.10
CA VAL A 76 2.76 16.95 -11.21
C VAL A 76 1.47 17.66 -11.58
N THR A 77 1.34 18.06 -12.84
CA THR A 77 0.09 18.57 -13.38
C THR A 77 -0.36 17.72 -14.56
N VAL A 78 -1.60 17.22 -14.51
CA VAL A 78 -2.24 16.43 -15.57
C VAL A 78 -3.34 17.25 -16.21
N ARG A 79 -3.33 17.33 -17.54
CA ARG A 79 -4.31 18.05 -18.35
C ARG A 79 -5.04 17.13 -19.31
N ASP A 80 -6.31 17.38 -19.53
CA ASP A 80 -7.08 16.73 -20.60
C ASP A 80 -6.75 17.29 -21.99
N GLU A 81 -7.36 16.69 -23.02
CA GLU A 81 -7.22 17.13 -24.43
C GLU A 81 -7.66 18.58 -24.68
N THR A 82 -8.47 19.17 -23.79
CA THR A 82 -8.90 20.57 -23.87
C THR A 82 -7.92 21.52 -23.18
N GLY A 83 -6.90 20.98 -22.51
CA GLY A 83 -5.95 21.72 -21.69
C GLY A 83 -6.45 22.01 -20.26
N THR A 84 -7.59 21.43 -19.86
CA THR A 84 -8.12 21.60 -18.50
C THR A 84 -7.30 20.76 -17.53
N VAL A 85 -6.86 21.37 -16.42
CA VAL A 85 -6.15 20.66 -15.35
C VAL A 85 -7.11 19.71 -14.64
N VAL A 86 -6.86 18.41 -14.74
CA VAL A 86 -7.67 17.35 -14.11
C VAL A 86 -7.02 16.81 -12.83
N ALA A 87 -5.71 17.01 -12.67
CA ALA A 87 -4.98 16.75 -11.43
C ALA A 87 -3.79 17.72 -11.31
N ASP A 88 -3.50 18.15 -10.10
CA ASP A 88 -2.36 19.01 -9.75
C ASP A 88 -1.92 18.62 -8.34
N ASP A 89 -0.73 18.03 -8.21
CA ASP A 89 -0.28 17.33 -7.00
C ASP A 89 1.22 17.54 -6.76
N GLU A 90 1.65 17.49 -5.51
CA GLU A 90 3.06 17.51 -5.11
C GLU A 90 3.38 16.21 -4.37
N ARG A 91 4.43 15.50 -4.79
CA ARG A 91 4.80 14.20 -4.20
C ARG A 91 6.23 14.19 -3.71
N ASP A 92 6.41 13.81 -2.45
CA ASP A 92 7.72 13.44 -1.93
C ASP A 92 8.16 12.11 -2.56
N VAL A 93 9.22 12.16 -3.34
CA VAL A 93 9.80 11.01 -4.02
C VAL A 93 11.07 10.60 -3.28
N PRO A 94 11.17 9.33 -2.87
CA PRO A 94 12.34 8.86 -2.14
C PRO A 94 13.60 8.93 -3.01
N ALA A 95 14.74 8.75 -2.37
CA ALA A 95 16.07 8.81 -2.97
C ALA A 95 16.22 7.98 -4.25
N ASN A 96 15.50 6.85 -4.38
CA ASN A 96 15.51 6.01 -5.58
C ASN A 96 14.86 6.67 -6.83
N GLY A 97 14.31 7.89 -6.69
CA GLY A 97 13.91 8.76 -7.80
C GLY A 97 12.68 8.29 -8.57
N THR A 98 11.88 7.38 -8.01
CA THR A 98 10.69 6.84 -8.68
C THR A 98 9.42 7.13 -7.88
N THR A 99 8.39 7.65 -8.54
CA THR A 99 7.05 7.76 -7.96
C THR A 99 5.99 7.35 -8.96
N ARG A 100 4.89 6.81 -8.44
CA ARG A 100 3.73 6.38 -9.22
C ARG A 100 2.57 7.33 -9.00
N ILE A 101 1.92 7.72 -10.10
CA ILE A 101 0.79 8.64 -10.09
C ILE A 101 -0.46 7.89 -10.56
N PRO A 102 -1.39 7.51 -9.67
CA PRO A 102 -2.57 6.73 -10.04
C PRO A 102 -3.70 7.60 -10.63
N ALA A 103 -4.63 6.95 -11.33
CA ALA A 103 -5.95 7.48 -11.72
C ALA A 103 -5.97 8.75 -12.60
N ILE A 104 -4.97 8.91 -13.46
CA ILE A 104 -4.78 10.12 -14.27
C ILE A 104 -5.69 10.23 -15.51
N ALA A 105 -6.22 9.12 -16.01
CA ALA A 105 -7.12 9.11 -17.17
C ALA A 105 -8.04 7.88 -17.18
N GLY A 106 -9.11 7.97 -17.95
CA GLY A 106 -9.98 6.88 -18.34
C GLY A 106 -9.71 6.37 -19.76
N PRO A 107 -10.29 5.21 -20.11
CA PRO A 107 -10.28 4.61 -21.43
C PRO A 107 -10.65 5.54 -22.59
N GLY A 108 -9.83 5.52 -23.65
CA GLY A 108 -9.99 6.33 -24.86
C GLY A 108 -9.64 7.82 -24.69
N GLU A 109 -9.20 8.24 -23.50
CA GLU A 109 -8.80 9.62 -23.26
C GLU A 109 -7.33 9.85 -23.62
N SER A 110 -6.96 11.08 -23.96
CA SER A 110 -5.55 11.51 -23.97
C SER A 110 -5.32 12.48 -22.80
N ARG A 111 -4.15 12.39 -22.17
CA ARG A 111 -3.71 13.35 -21.15
C ARG A 111 -2.32 13.87 -21.46
N THR A 112 -2.11 15.15 -21.17
CA THR A 112 -0.79 15.76 -21.12
C THR A 112 -0.34 15.83 -19.66
N ILE A 113 0.81 15.23 -19.37
CA ILE A 113 1.38 15.15 -18.03
C ILE A 113 2.63 16.00 -18.02
N GLU A 114 2.67 16.91 -17.07
CA GLU A 114 3.78 17.81 -16.82
C GLU A 114 4.33 17.49 -15.44
N VAL A 115 5.62 17.22 -15.36
CA VAL A 115 6.29 16.95 -14.08
C VAL A 115 7.48 17.87 -13.93
N THR A 116 7.55 18.55 -12.80
CA THR A 116 8.62 19.50 -12.47
C THR A 116 9.35 19.05 -11.21
N VAL A 117 10.68 18.95 -11.31
CA VAL A 117 11.59 18.58 -10.22
C VAL A 117 12.80 19.52 -10.25
N ASP A 118 13.07 20.20 -9.15
CA ASP A 118 14.20 21.15 -9.01
C ASP A 118 14.30 22.17 -10.17
N GLY A 119 13.13 22.64 -10.64
CA GLY A 119 13.02 23.61 -11.74
C GLY A 119 13.22 23.01 -13.15
N THR A 120 13.43 21.70 -13.27
CA THR A 120 13.42 20.97 -14.54
C THR A 120 12.02 20.43 -14.79
N THR A 121 11.42 20.80 -15.91
CA THR A 121 10.08 20.34 -16.31
C THR A 121 10.18 19.39 -17.50
N ALA A 122 9.53 18.24 -17.42
CA ALA A 122 9.24 17.39 -18.58
C ALA A 122 7.74 17.36 -18.83
N THR A 123 7.37 17.21 -20.10
CA THR A 123 5.97 17.14 -20.53
C THR A 123 5.81 16.05 -21.56
N GLU A 124 4.82 15.18 -21.35
CA GLU A 124 4.49 14.11 -22.29
C GLU A 124 2.97 14.02 -22.48
N THR A 125 2.55 13.72 -23.71
CA THR A 125 1.13 13.45 -24.00
C THR A 125 0.94 11.98 -24.27
N LEU A 126 0.06 11.36 -23.51
CA LEU A 126 -0.19 9.93 -23.52
C LEU A 126 -1.63 9.68 -23.94
N ALA A 127 -1.82 8.75 -24.87
CA ALA A 127 -3.13 8.22 -25.22
C ALA A 127 -3.40 6.98 -24.36
N PHE A 128 -4.52 6.98 -23.66
CA PHE A 128 -4.98 5.88 -22.82
C PHE A 128 -5.90 5.01 -23.66
N ASP A 129 -5.33 4.33 -24.66
CA ASP A 129 -6.04 3.38 -25.53
C ASP A 129 -6.21 2.03 -24.82
N VAL A 130 -6.83 2.07 -23.64
CA VAL A 130 -7.23 0.92 -22.85
C VAL A 130 -8.72 0.68 -23.03
N GLU A 131 -9.14 -0.58 -23.01
CA GLU A 131 -10.55 -0.97 -23.16
C GLU A 131 -11.40 -0.34 -22.03
N PRO A 132 -12.58 0.24 -22.34
CA PRO A 132 -13.43 0.87 -21.34
C PRO A 132 -13.97 -0.07 -20.26
N ILE A 133 -13.51 0.13 -19.02
CA ILE A 133 -14.11 -0.49 -17.84
C ILE A 133 -15.25 0.42 -17.35
N PRO A 134 -16.49 -0.09 -17.17
CA PRO A 134 -17.59 0.70 -16.63
C PRO A 134 -17.25 1.24 -15.22
N GLY A 135 -16.98 2.54 -15.13
CA GLY A 135 -16.78 3.25 -13.86
C GLY A 135 -15.34 3.37 -13.34
N GLY A 136 -14.33 2.86 -14.07
CA GLY A 136 -12.91 2.93 -13.66
C GLY A 136 -12.12 4.10 -14.29
N ARG A 137 -11.22 4.72 -13.52
CA ARG A 137 -10.18 5.67 -14.00
C ARG A 137 -8.82 5.06 -13.66
N GLU A 138 -8.22 4.24 -14.51
CA GLU A 138 -7.05 3.44 -14.08
C GLU A 138 -5.98 3.34 -15.17
N GLY A 139 -5.10 4.33 -15.19
CA GLY A 139 -3.73 4.23 -15.71
C GLY A 139 -2.79 4.85 -14.67
N TYR A 140 -1.53 4.40 -14.62
CA TYR A 140 -0.49 5.06 -13.83
C TYR A 140 0.67 5.51 -14.69
N VAL A 141 1.38 6.51 -14.21
CA VAL A 141 2.63 6.99 -14.81
C VAL A 141 3.73 6.85 -13.78
N ASP A 142 4.79 6.17 -14.18
CA ASP A 142 6.02 6.09 -13.40
C ASP A 142 6.91 7.23 -13.87
N VAL A 143 7.23 8.14 -12.95
CA VAL A 143 8.19 9.21 -13.23
C VAL A 143 9.52 8.79 -12.63
N THR A 144 10.56 8.76 -13.46
CA THR A 144 11.92 8.41 -13.05
C THR A 144 12.82 9.62 -13.23
N TYR A 145 13.55 9.98 -12.18
CA TYR A 145 14.60 10.99 -12.26
C TYR A 145 15.97 10.31 -12.29
N THR A 146 16.71 10.45 -13.39
CA THR A 146 18.10 9.96 -13.49
C THR A 146 19.09 11.12 -13.43
N ALA A 147 20.27 10.89 -12.84
CA ALA A 147 21.29 11.93 -12.72
C ALA A 147 21.98 12.28 -14.05
N GLU A 148 21.86 11.44 -15.08
CA GLU A 148 22.51 11.65 -16.39
C GLU A 148 21.57 12.15 -17.49
N GLU A 149 20.29 11.75 -17.49
CA GLU A 149 19.39 11.99 -18.64
C GLU A 149 18.26 12.98 -18.34
N GLY A 150 18.21 13.52 -17.12
CA GLY A 150 17.11 14.40 -16.71
C GLY A 150 15.85 13.62 -16.39
N LEU A 151 14.72 14.32 -16.31
CA LEU A 151 13.46 13.73 -15.87
C LEU A 151 12.85 12.88 -17.01
N GLU A 152 12.68 11.59 -16.78
CA GLU A 152 12.01 10.65 -17.67
C GLU A 152 10.59 10.38 -17.16
N ILE A 153 9.60 10.57 -18.03
CA ILE A 153 8.23 10.16 -17.78
C ILE A 153 8.04 8.85 -18.55
N ARG A 154 7.70 7.77 -17.85
CA ARG A 154 7.40 6.49 -18.49
C ARG A 154 5.97 6.11 -18.20
N PHE A 155 5.20 6.00 -19.27
CA PHE A 155 3.87 5.44 -19.18
C PHE A 155 3.93 3.92 -19.17
N THR A 156 3.26 3.33 -18.20
CA THR A 156 2.92 1.92 -18.24
C THR A 156 1.39 1.84 -18.26
N PRO A 157 0.76 1.58 -19.42
CA PRO A 157 -0.67 1.32 -19.45
C PRO A 157 -0.95 0.14 -18.52
N ILE A 158 -1.93 0.29 -17.63
CA ILE A 158 -2.54 -0.89 -17.02
C ILE A 158 -3.39 -1.49 -18.13
N GLU A 159 -2.81 -2.39 -18.92
CA GLU A 159 -3.65 -3.39 -19.57
C GLU A 159 -4.26 -4.16 -18.41
N ASN A 160 -5.54 -3.94 -18.13
CA ASN A 160 -6.25 -4.82 -17.23
C ASN A 160 -6.41 -6.15 -17.98
N THR A 161 -5.35 -6.96 -17.98
CA THR A 161 -5.43 -8.37 -18.38
C THR A 161 -6.11 -9.18 -17.27
N GLY A 162 -6.46 -8.55 -16.13
CA GLY A 162 -7.30 -9.15 -15.11
C GLY A 162 -8.68 -9.47 -15.69
N ASP A 163 -9.22 -10.63 -15.34
CA ASP A 163 -10.64 -10.90 -15.45
C ASP A 163 -11.42 -9.85 -14.61
N ASP A 164 -11.63 -8.65 -15.15
CA ASP A 164 -12.47 -7.56 -14.63
C ASP A 164 -13.96 -7.95 -14.51
N ASP A 165 -14.32 -9.15 -14.95
CA ASP A 165 -15.67 -9.69 -14.81
C ASP A 165 -15.99 -10.18 -13.38
N LEU A 166 -15.10 -9.99 -12.41
CA LEU A 166 -15.42 -10.21 -11.00
C LEU A 166 -15.99 -8.90 -10.42
N PRO A 167 -17.32 -8.75 -10.33
CA PRO A 167 -17.92 -7.53 -9.83
C PRO A 167 -17.38 -7.23 -8.42
N ARG A 168 -17.13 -5.94 -8.13
CA ARG A 168 -16.95 -5.50 -6.74
C ARG A 168 -18.24 -5.82 -6.00
N VAL A 169 -18.22 -6.91 -5.24
CA VAL A 169 -19.37 -7.33 -4.44
C VAL A 169 -19.18 -6.78 -3.04
N ASP A 170 -19.91 -5.72 -2.74
CA ASP A 170 -19.89 -5.08 -1.43
C ASP A 170 -20.78 -5.80 -0.41
N GLU A 171 -21.68 -6.68 -0.85
CA GLU A 171 -22.57 -7.46 0.02
C GLU A 171 -22.11 -8.92 0.13
N PRO A 172 -22.16 -9.53 1.33
CA PRO A 172 -21.95 -10.97 1.48
C PRO A 172 -22.89 -11.82 0.62
N PRO A 173 -22.40 -12.92 0.02
CA PRO A 173 -23.23 -13.77 -0.86
C PRO A 173 -24.19 -14.67 -0.08
N TYR A 174 -24.23 -14.54 1.25
CA TYR A 174 -25.10 -15.24 2.18
C TYR A 174 -25.37 -14.32 3.37
N GLU A 175 -26.52 -14.49 4.01
CA GLU A 175 -26.83 -13.78 5.26
C GLU A 175 -25.84 -14.19 6.35
N ILE A 176 -25.27 -13.20 7.03
CA ILE A 176 -24.38 -13.40 8.17
C ILE A 176 -25.06 -12.83 9.40
N ILE A 177 -25.26 -13.67 10.41
CA ILE A 177 -25.87 -13.26 11.68
C ILE A 177 -24.75 -13.05 12.69
N ASP A 178 -24.61 -11.84 13.22
CA ASP A 178 -23.70 -11.59 14.34
C ASP A 178 -24.21 -12.35 15.58
N PRO A 179 -23.46 -13.35 16.09
CA PRO A 179 -23.87 -14.09 17.29
C PRO A 179 -23.79 -13.23 18.56
N GLY A 180 -23.25 -12.02 18.47
CA GLY A 180 -23.02 -11.10 19.58
C GLY A 180 -21.87 -11.56 20.49
N CYS A 181 -21.49 -10.68 21.42
CA CYS A 181 -20.59 -11.04 22.51
C CYS A 181 -21.43 -11.44 23.72
N GLY A 182 -21.55 -12.75 23.94
CA GLY A 182 -22.25 -13.29 25.09
C GLY A 182 -21.60 -12.90 26.43
N PRO A 183 -22.29 -13.09 27.57
CA PRO A 183 -21.77 -12.77 28.89
C PRO A 183 -20.54 -13.61 29.26
N ASP A 184 -20.37 -14.78 28.65
CA ASP A 184 -19.21 -15.66 28.82
C ASP A 184 -18.03 -15.27 27.88
N GLY A 185 -18.12 -14.13 27.18
CA GLY A 185 -17.03 -13.53 26.39
C GLY A 185 -16.68 -14.25 25.07
N GLY A 186 -17.26 -15.41 24.80
CA GLY A 186 -16.94 -16.22 23.62
C GLY A 186 -17.82 -15.92 22.42
N ARG A 187 -17.32 -15.13 21.46
CA ARG A 187 -17.71 -15.26 20.05
C ARG A 187 -16.58 -15.94 19.30
N GLU A 188 -16.90 -16.93 18.48
CA GLU A 188 -15.93 -17.56 17.58
C GLU A 188 -15.30 -16.49 16.68
N PRO A 189 -13.98 -16.24 16.74
CA PRO A 189 -13.40 -15.10 16.04
C PRO A 189 -13.56 -15.13 14.52
N LEU A 190 -13.84 -16.29 13.93
CA LEU A 190 -13.99 -16.47 12.47
C LEU A 190 -15.46 -16.60 12.03
N TRP A 191 -16.43 -16.16 12.84
CA TRP A 191 -17.87 -16.25 12.51
C TRP A 191 -18.22 -15.65 11.13
N LEU A 192 -17.55 -14.56 10.69
CA LEU A 192 -17.75 -13.97 9.35
C LEU A 192 -17.41 -14.93 8.20
N CYS A 193 -16.52 -15.89 8.43
CA CYS A 193 -16.09 -16.89 7.45
C CYS A 193 -16.85 -18.22 7.59
N GLU A 194 -17.78 -18.38 8.54
CA GLU A 194 -18.32 -19.69 8.89
C GLU A 194 -19.04 -20.36 7.72
N ALA A 195 -19.87 -19.60 6.99
CA ALA A 195 -20.59 -20.08 5.82
C ALA A 195 -19.76 -20.03 4.52
N MET A 196 -18.51 -19.57 4.57
CA MET A 196 -17.65 -19.52 3.39
C MET A 196 -17.18 -20.93 2.99
N PRO A 197 -17.29 -21.32 1.70
CA PRO A 197 -16.76 -22.60 1.24
C PRO A 197 -15.29 -22.79 1.59
N THR A 198 -14.94 -23.99 2.07
CA THR A 198 -13.62 -24.27 2.66
C THR A 198 -12.67 -25.02 1.75
N ALA A 199 -13.12 -25.50 0.59
CA ALA A 199 -12.28 -26.23 -0.36
C ALA A 199 -11.68 -25.22 -1.36
N PRO A 200 -10.38 -24.89 -1.26
CA PRO A 200 -9.72 -24.07 -2.25
C PRO A 200 -9.30 -24.91 -3.47
N SER A 201 -9.20 -24.29 -4.66
CA SER A 201 -8.49 -24.91 -5.79
C SER A 201 -6.96 -24.81 -5.66
N LEU A 202 -6.44 -23.88 -4.85
CA LEU A 202 -5.02 -23.81 -4.49
C LEU A 202 -4.79 -24.07 -3.00
N SER A 203 -3.86 -24.98 -2.71
CA SER A 203 -3.35 -25.09 -1.35
C SER A 203 -2.49 -23.87 -1.02
N PHE A 204 -2.61 -23.37 0.20
CA PHE A 204 -1.85 -22.21 0.64
C PHE A 204 -1.53 -22.30 2.13
N GLU A 205 -0.41 -21.69 2.51
CA GLU A 205 -0.03 -21.41 3.90
C GLU A 205 -0.23 -19.92 4.16
N GLN A 206 -0.71 -19.53 5.34
CA GLN A 206 -0.86 -18.11 5.67
C GLN A 206 -0.34 -17.76 7.05
N VAL A 207 0.10 -16.52 7.20
CA VAL A 207 0.50 -15.92 8.48
C VAL A 207 -0.12 -14.53 8.62
N SER A 208 -0.67 -14.23 9.78
CA SER A 208 -1.24 -12.91 10.10
C SER A 208 -0.34 -12.15 11.06
N THR A 209 -0.05 -10.89 10.75
CA THR A 209 0.78 -9.99 11.56
C THR A 209 0.14 -8.62 11.71
N THR A 210 0.61 -7.85 12.68
CA THR A 210 0.32 -6.42 12.81
C THR A 210 1.42 -5.60 12.14
N GLY A 211 1.10 -4.35 11.80
CA GLY A 211 1.98 -3.39 11.15
C GLY A 211 1.87 -3.38 9.62
N ALA A 212 2.35 -2.28 9.05
CA ALA A 212 2.54 -2.16 7.61
C ALA A 212 3.73 -3.04 7.21
N VAL A 213 3.48 -3.98 6.31
CA VAL A 213 4.44 -5.02 5.96
C VAL A 213 5.34 -4.57 4.81
N ARG A 214 4.94 -3.63 3.96
CA ARG A 214 5.82 -3.12 2.89
C ARG A 214 6.60 -1.89 3.32
N ARG A 215 7.87 -1.81 2.89
CA ARG A 215 8.79 -0.70 3.20
C ARG A 215 8.40 0.60 2.50
N ASP A 216 7.99 0.48 1.24
CA ASP A 216 7.87 1.61 0.29
C ASP A 216 6.45 1.79 -0.29
N GLU A 217 5.53 0.86 0.01
CA GLU A 217 4.18 0.83 -0.55
C GLU A 217 3.18 0.31 0.51
N GLY A 218 1.88 0.53 0.28
CA GLY A 218 0.79 0.07 1.15
C GLY A 218 0.35 1.12 2.15
N LEU A 219 -0.12 0.68 3.32
CA LEU A 219 -0.69 1.58 4.33
C LEU A 219 0.40 2.38 5.04
N THR A 220 0.72 3.57 4.53
CA THR A 220 1.64 4.53 5.15
C THR A 220 0.84 5.50 6.03
N GLY A 221 1.18 5.57 7.31
CA GLY A 221 0.33 6.18 8.35
C GLY A 221 -0.11 7.62 8.08
N HIS A 222 -1.42 7.79 7.88
CA HIS A 222 -2.20 8.89 8.41
C HIS A 222 -3.51 8.32 8.96
N HIS A 223 -3.81 8.58 10.22
CA HIS A 223 -5.07 8.20 10.87
C HIS A 223 -6.22 9.15 10.44
N ASP A 224 -5.88 10.23 9.74
CA ASP A 224 -6.78 11.35 9.48
C ASP A 224 -7.78 11.07 8.36
N ASP A 225 -7.61 9.97 7.63
CA ASP A 225 -8.55 9.49 6.62
C ASP A 225 -9.73 8.79 7.30
N SER A 226 -10.93 9.36 7.16
CA SER A 226 -12.17 8.88 7.76
C SER A 226 -12.72 7.58 7.15
N GLY A 227 -11.93 6.87 6.34
CA GLY A 227 -12.36 5.67 5.61
C GLY A 227 -11.53 4.44 5.97
N SER A 228 -12.13 3.27 5.81
CA SER A 228 -11.42 2.00 5.92
C SER A 228 -10.51 1.79 4.71
N GLN A 229 -9.20 1.68 4.95
CA GLN A 229 -8.20 1.49 3.89
C GLN A 229 -7.87 0.01 3.68
N PHE A 230 -7.62 -0.39 2.43
CA PHE A 230 -7.28 -1.75 2.03
C PHE A 230 -6.16 -1.72 1.00
N TYR A 231 -5.30 -2.72 1.02
CA TYR A 231 -4.20 -2.85 0.06
C TYR A 231 -3.91 -4.33 -0.21
N ALA A 232 -3.61 -4.66 -1.46
CA ALA A 232 -3.11 -5.98 -1.82
C ALA A 232 -1.86 -5.87 -2.71
N ALA A 233 -0.95 -6.83 -2.55
CA ALA A 233 0.23 -6.96 -3.39
C ALA A 233 0.53 -8.43 -3.66
N LEU A 234 0.93 -8.71 -4.89
CA LEU A 234 1.38 -10.03 -5.32
C LEU A 234 2.90 -10.02 -5.44
N LEU A 235 3.57 -10.96 -4.77
CA LEU A 235 5.03 -11.10 -4.74
C LEU A 235 5.41 -12.35 -5.53
N THR A 236 6.13 -12.16 -6.65
CA THR A 236 6.45 -13.23 -7.61
C THR A 236 7.95 -13.38 -7.89
N ASP A 237 8.78 -12.57 -7.24
CA ASP A 237 10.22 -12.52 -7.40
C ASP A 237 10.90 -12.16 -6.07
N THR A 238 12.21 -12.35 -6.02
CA THR A 238 13.02 -12.11 -4.83
C THR A 238 12.89 -10.67 -4.34
N ASP A 239 12.94 -9.69 -5.24
CA ASP A 239 12.84 -8.26 -4.91
C ASP A 239 11.51 -7.96 -4.22
N GLY A 240 10.41 -8.52 -4.72
CA GLY A 240 9.09 -8.41 -4.12
C GLY A 240 9.02 -8.96 -2.70
N LEU A 241 9.67 -10.10 -2.43
CA LEU A 241 9.77 -10.71 -1.10
C LEU A 241 10.65 -9.86 -0.16
N GLU A 242 11.68 -9.19 -0.67
CA GLU A 242 12.57 -8.29 0.08
C GLU A 242 11.92 -6.96 0.50
N ARG A 243 10.86 -6.54 -0.20
CA ARG A 243 10.06 -5.37 0.20
C ARG A 243 9.28 -5.58 1.50
N VAL A 244 9.14 -6.82 1.97
CA VAL A 244 8.45 -7.14 3.21
C VAL A 244 9.36 -6.89 4.42
N ARG A 245 8.92 -6.02 5.33
CA ARG A 245 9.47 -5.81 6.68
C ARG A 245 9.33 -7.10 7.49
N ARG A 246 10.48 -7.69 7.81
CA ARG A 246 10.59 -8.91 8.61
C ARG A 246 11.20 -8.60 9.97
N ARG A 247 10.71 -9.29 11.00
CA ARG A 247 11.44 -9.46 12.26
C ARG A 247 12.08 -10.84 12.22
N GLU A 248 13.39 -10.92 12.41
CA GLU A 248 14.13 -12.19 12.43
C GLU A 248 13.47 -13.20 13.37
N GLY A 249 13.23 -14.41 12.86
CA GLY A 249 12.58 -15.50 13.60
C GLY A 249 11.07 -15.31 13.83
N SER A 250 10.42 -14.38 13.13
CA SER A 250 8.96 -14.28 13.12
C SER A 250 8.34 -15.28 12.13
N ALA A 251 7.06 -15.61 12.31
CA ALA A 251 6.34 -16.47 11.34
C ALA A 251 6.32 -15.88 9.91
N VAL A 252 6.37 -14.55 9.78
CA VAL A 252 6.50 -13.88 8.48
C VAL A 252 7.89 -14.13 7.88
N ASP A 253 8.93 -14.05 8.70
CA ASP A 253 10.30 -14.34 8.28
C ASP A 253 10.46 -15.80 7.86
N GLU A 254 9.93 -16.74 8.64
CA GLU A 254 9.93 -18.17 8.31
C GLU A 254 9.16 -18.48 7.01
N LEU A 255 7.95 -17.92 6.84
CA LEU A 255 7.14 -18.12 5.63
C LEU A 255 7.88 -17.62 4.38
N LEU A 256 8.47 -16.43 4.44
CA LEU A 256 9.17 -15.81 3.31
C LEU A 256 10.53 -16.47 3.03
N ALA A 257 11.29 -16.84 4.06
CA ALA A 257 12.55 -17.56 3.90
C ALA A 257 12.34 -18.96 3.27
N GLY A 258 11.18 -19.57 3.50
CA GLY A 258 10.79 -20.84 2.88
C GLY A 258 10.13 -20.70 1.50
N THR A 259 9.99 -19.50 0.94
CA THR A 259 9.34 -19.29 -0.37
C THR A 259 10.34 -19.39 -1.52
N ASP A 260 10.08 -20.25 -2.50
CA ASP A 260 10.80 -20.28 -3.78
C ASP A 260 10.03 -19.49 -4.86
N PRO A 261 10.47 -18.28 -5.26
CA PRO A 261 9.74 -17.45 -6.22
C PRO A 261 9.63 -18.06 -7.63
N ALA A 262 10.44 -19.09 -7.94
CA ALA A 262 10.33 -19.79 -9.22
C ALA A 262 9.08 -20.68 -9.31
N SER A 263 8.60 -21.21 -8.17
CA SER A 263 7.47 -22.14 -8.11
C SER A 263 6.34 -21.70 -7.20
N GLU A 264 6.55 -20.69 -6.36
CA GLU A 264 5.58 -20.18 -5.39
C GLU A 264 5.39 -18.67 -5.57
N ALA A 265 4.27 -18.17 -5.07
CA ALA A 265 3.98 -16.76 -4.99
C ALA A 265 3.38 -16.41 -3.62
N VAL A 266 3.50 -15.15 -3.21
CA VAL A 266 2.93 -14.66 -1.96
C VAL A 266 1.96 -13.53 -2.23
N LEU A 267 0.72 -13.69 -1.77
CA LEU A 267 -0.28 -12.61 -1.73
C LEU A 267 -0.23 -11.94 -0.37
N VAL A 268 0.00 -10.64 -0.35
CA VAL A 268 -0.09 -9.79 0.83
C VAL A 268 -1.43 -9.06 0.79
N VAL A 269 -2.21 -9.13 1.86
CA VAL A 269 -3.44 -8.37 2.03
C VAL A 269 -3.37 -7.59 3.33
N GLN A 270 -3.53 -6.27 3.24
CA GLN A 270 -3.55 -5.37 4.37
C GLN A 270 -4.93 -4.73 4.51
N THR A 271 -5.39 -4.66 5.75
CA THR A 271 -6.59 -3.92 6.14
C THR A 271 -6.20 -2.81 7.09
N GLY A 272 -6.97 -1.72 7.03
CA GLY A 272 -6.68 -0.42 7.62
C GLY A 272 -6.39 -0.43 9.12
N TRP A 273 -6.20 0.76 9.64
CA TRP A 273 -5.83 0.96 11.04
C TRP A 273 -6.93 0.54 12.00
N GLY A 274 -6.56 -0.20 13.04
CA GLY A 274 -7.47 -0.55 14.13
C GLY A 274 -6.88 -1.62 15.03
N SER A 275 -7.75 -2.20 15.87
CA SER A 275 -7.37 -3.18 16.89
C SER A 275 -6.53 -4.31 16.33
N GLY A 276 -5.34 -4.54 16.89
CA GLY A 276 -4.43 -5.61 16.46
C GLY A 276 -4.92 -7.03 16.73
N THR A 277 -6.00 -7.19 17.51
CA THR A 277 -6.71 -8.49 17.64
C THR A 277 -7.64 -8.77 16.46
N VAL A 278 -8.06 -7.74 15.73
CA VAL A 278 -8.73 -7.90 14.45
C VAL A 278 -7.68 -8.14 13.39
N ARG A 279 -7.78 -9.23 12.63
CA ARG A 279 -6.81 -9.53 11.56
C ARG A 279 -7.52 -10.07 10.34
N PRO A 280 -7.07 -9.75 9.12
CA PRO A 280 -7.54 -10.45 7.95
C PRO A 280 -7.16 -11.93 8.03
N HIS A 281 -8.06 -12.78 7.58
CA HIS A 281 -7.91 -14.23 7.49
C HIS A 281 -8.40 -14.69 6.12
N LEU A 282 -7.52 -15.32 5.35
CA LEU A 282 -7.89 -15.93 4.08
C LEU A 282 -8.41 -17.34 4.34
N LYS A 283 -9.60 -17.64 3.80
CA LYS A 283 -10.26 -18.92 3.96
C LYS A 283 -9.96 -19.86 2.79
N ARG A 284 -9.85 -19.30 1.59
CA ARG A 284 -9.52 -20.04 0.37
C ARG A 284 -8.85 -19.14 -0.67
N VAL A 285 -8.11 -19.77 -1.57
CA VAL A 285 -7.53 -19.14 -2.77
C VAL A 285 -7.96 -19.96 -3.97
N GLU A 286 -8.49 -19.28 -4.98
CA GLU A 286 -8.98 -19.91 -6.20
C GLU A 286 -8.13 -19.49 -7.41
N THR A 287 -7.78 -20.43 -8.29
CA THR A 287 -7.23 -20.06 -9.62
C THR A 287 -8.30 -19.40 -10.47
N THR A 288 -7.95 -18.32 -11.16
CA THR A 288 -8.77 -17.71 -12.22
C THR A 288 -8.13 -17.97 -13.58
N ARG A 289 -8.64 -17.38 -14.67
CA ARG A 289 -8.02 -17.56 -15.99
C ARG A 289 -6.61 -16.98 -16.03
N ASN A 290 -6.43 -15.81 -15.41
CA ASN A 290 -5.22 -14.99 -15.50
C ASN A 290 -4.57 -14.73 -14.12
N GLY A 291 -4.90 -15.51 -13.10
CA GLY A 291 -4.39 -15.23 -11.77
C GLY A 291 -4.99 -16.06 -10.65
N VAL A 292 -5.14 -15.40 -9.50
CA VAL A 292 -5.79 -15.97 -8.32
C VAL A 292 -6.80 -15.01 -7.70
N HIS A 293 -7.80 -15.56 -7.01
CA HIS A 293 -8.72 -14.82 -6.17
C HIS A 293 -8.75 -15.41 -4.77
N ALA A 294 -8.27 -14.66 -3.80
CA ALA A 294 -8.35 -15.01 -2.39
C ALA A 294 -9.67 -14.53 -1.79
N PHE A 295 -10.31 -15.39 -1.00
CA PHE A 295 -11.52 -15.08 -0.26
C PHE A 295 -11.25 -15.24 1.23
N GLY A 296 -11.68 -14.27 2.01
CA GLY A 296 -11.43 -14.25 3.45
C GLY A 296 -12.42 -13.40 4.23
N CYS A 297 -12.11 -13.20 5.51
CA CYS A 297 -12.87 -12.31 6.38
C CYS A 297 -11.95 -11.66 7.42
N HIS A 298 -12.49 -10.68 8.14
CA HIS A 298 -11.89 -10.27 9.40
C HIS A 298 -12.11 -11.32 10.48
N ARG A 299 -11.04 -11.64 11.21
CA ARG A 299 -11.11 -12.28 12.51
C ARG A 299 -11.60 -11.24 13.53
N LEU A 300 -12.79 -11.41 14.08
CA LEU A 300 -13.44 -10.44 14.97
C LEU A 300 -13.73 -11.04 16.37
N PRO A 301 -12.72 -11.14 17.24
CA PRO A 301 -12.93 -11.55 18.63
C PRO A 301 -13.78 -10.53 19.40
N CYS A 302 -14.34 -10.95 20.54
CA CYS A 302 -15.04 -10.05 21.46
C CYS A 302 -14.08 -9.11 22.19
N GLU A 303 -12.94 -9.63 22.63
CA GLU A 303 -11.89 -8.83 23.24
C GLU A 303 -11.06 -8.13 22.17
N ARG A 304 -11.09 -6.80 22.19
CA ARG A 304 -10.35 -5.94 21.28
C ARG A 304 -9.35 -5.12 22.07
N THR A 305 -8.15 -5.00 21.51
CA THR A 305 -7.11 -4.11 22.01
C THR A 305 -7.28 -2.72 21.41
N ASP A 306 -6.87 -1.69 22.15
CA ASP A 306 -6.93 -0.29 21.70
C ASP A 306 -5.71 0.12 20.85
N ASP A 307 -4.85 -0.83 20.48
CA ASP A 307 -3.74 -0.54 19.58
C ASP A 307 -4.29 -0.22 18.18
N ILE A 308 -3.70 0.80 17.57
CA ILE A 308 -4.07 1.25 16.23
C ILE A 308 -2.94 0.86 15.31
N THR A 309 -3.12 -0.26 14.62
CA THR A 309 -2.09 -0.81 13.74
C THR A 309 -2.71 -1.26 12.42
N ALA A 310 -1.92 -1.22 11.35
CA ALA A 310 -2.29 -1.91 10.11
C ALA A 310 -2.33 -3.42 10.37
N ARG A 311 -3.24 -4.12 9.70
CA ARG A 311 -3.49 -5.54 9.94
C ARG A 311 -3.20 -6.29 8.66
N THR A 312 -2.29 -7.25 8.70
CA THR A 312 -1.79 -7.89 7.48
C THR A 312 -1.92 -9.41 7.54
N VAL A 313 -2.23 -10.02 6.41
CA VAL A 313 -2.09 -11.45 6.16
C VAL A 313 -1.24 -11.67 4.92
N LEU A 314 -0.34 -12.64 4.98
CA LEU A 314 0.43 -13.13 3.85
C LEU A 314 -0.03 -14.56 3.58
N ALA A 315 -0.27 -14.90 2.31
CA ALA A 315 -0.55 -16.27 1.89
C ALA A 315 0.43 -16.71 0.81
N ARG A 316 1.19 -17.79 1.09
CA ARG A 316 2.07 -18.48 0.14
C ARG A 316 1.30 -19.61 -0.52
N PHE A 317 1.39 -19.72 -1.85
CA PHE A 317 0.74 -20.77 -2.63
C PHE A 317 1.59 -21.17 -3.84
N ASP A 318 1.33 -22.36 -4.37
CA ASP A 318 1.94 -22.84 -5.62
C ASP A 318 1.59 -21.87 -6.76
N ARG A 319 2.60 -21.38 -7.48
CA ARG A 319 2.44 -20.39 -8.55
C ARG A 319 1.78 -21.04 -9.77
N PRO A 320 0.52 -20.68 -10.12
CA PRO A 320 -0.06 -21.17 -11.36
C PRO A 320 0.66 -20.54 -12.56
N ALA A 321 0.75 -21.28 -13.66
CA ALA A 321 1.42 -20.81 -14.88
C ALA A 321 0.76 -19.56 -15.48
N SER A 322 -0.52 -19.33 -15.18
CA SER A 322 -1.29 -18.17 -15.60
C SER A 322 -1.27 -17.02 -14.60
N LEU A 323 -0.38 -17.02 -13.60
CA LEU A 323 -0.35 -15.98 -12.57
C LEU A 323 0.11 -14.63 -13.12
N GLU A 324 -0.84 -13.78 -13.49
CA GLU A 324 -0.62 -12.40 -13.92
C GLU A 324 -1.24 -11.40 -12.93
N SER A 325 -2.39 -11.75 -12.34
CA SER A 325 -3.09 -10.91 -11.38
C SER A 325 -3.44 -11.64 -10.08
N ALA A 326 -3.80 -10.86 -9.05
CA ALA A 326 -4.39 -11.39 -7.84
C ALA A 326 -5.46 -10.43 -7.30
N HIS A 327 -6.56 -10.99 -6.80
CA HIS A 327 -7.60 -10.23 -6.10
C HIS A 327 -7.79 -10.81 -4.69
N ALA A 328 -8.20 -9.97 -3.75
CA ALA A 328 -8.63 -10.39 -2.43
C ALA A 328 -10.00 -9.82 -2.13
N THR A 329 -10.97 -10.68 -1.81
CA THR A 329 -12.25 -10.25 -1.26
C THR A 329 -12.38 -10.66 0.19
N LEU A 330 -12.53 -9.67 1.07
CA LEU A 330 -12.70 -9.85 2.51
C LEU A 330 -14.12 -9.50 2.93
N THR A 331 -14.76 -10.39 3.68
CA THR A 331 -15.94 -10.06 4.49
C THR A 331 -15.46 -9.35 5.75
N VAL A 332 -15.72 -8.05 5.85
CA VAL A 332 -15.19 -7.20 6.93
C VAL A 332 -16.22 -6.93 8.02
N ASP A 333 -17.51 -7.06 7.68
CA ASP A 333 -18.67 -7.03 8.58
C ASP A 333 -19.79 -7.96 8.04
N ALA A 334 -20.88 -8.12 8.79
CA ALA A 334 -22.00 -9.00 8.46
C ALA A 334 -22.76 -8.59 7.18
N ASP A 335 -22.72 -7.31 6.82
CA ASP A 335 -23.35 -6.73 5.64
C ASP A 335 -22.34 -6.18 4.62
N ARG A 336 -21.03 -6.37 4.89
CA ARG A 336 -19.98 -5.70 4.13
C ARG A 336 -18.85 -6.60 3.67
N ARG A 337 -18.55 -6.52 2.37
CA ARG A 337 -17.38 -7.06 1.71
C ARG A 337 -16.57 -5.96 1.04
N VAL A 338 -15.28 -6.21 0.91
CA VAL A 338 -14.37 -5.35 0.17
C VAL A 338 -13.53 -6.21 -0.73
N THR A 339 -13.43 -5.81 -2.00
CA THR A 339 -12.55 -6.43 -2.99
C THR A 339 -11.44 -5.46 -3.35
N VAL A 340 -10.20 -5.93 -3.32
CA VAL A 340 -9.00 -5.17 -3.69
C VAL A 340 -8.17 -5.99 -4.67
N ALA A 341 -7.72 -5.36 -5.76
CA ALA A 341 -6.78 -5.98 -6.69
C ALA A 341 -5.33 -5.71 -6.27
N ALA A 342 -4.46 -6.69 -6.49
CA ALA A 342 -3.03 -6.52 -6.28
C ALA A 342 -2.49 -5.48 -7.28
N GLY A 343 -1.84 -4.44 -6.76
CA GLY A 343 -1.27 -3.36 -7.60
C GLY A 343 -2.20 -2.17 -7.85
N GLU A 344 -3.47 -2.22 -7.43
CA GLU A 344 -4.43 -1.09 -7.51
C GLU A 344 -4.03 0.09 -6.60
N GLY A 345 -3.12 -0.15 -5.64
CA GLY A 345 -2.74 0.82 -4.63
C GLY A 345 -3.62 0.71 -3.39
N VAL A 346 -3.70 1.78 -2.61
CA VAL A 346 -4.54 1.84 -1.41
C VAL A 346 -5.97 2.18 -1.82
N VAL A 347 -6.90 1.30 -1.48
CA VAL A 347 -8.33 1.48 -1.68
C VAL A 347 -8.95 1.99 -0.39
N THR A 348 -9.59 3.15 -0.42
CA THR A 348 -10.34 3.71 0.72
C THR A 348 -11.82 3.50 0.48
N VAL A 349 -12.51 2.94 1.48
CA VAL A 349 -13.96 2.74 1.43
C VAL A 349 -14.61 3.54 2.55
N ASP A 350 -15.56 4.39 2.18
CA ASP A 350 -16.34 5.20 3.13
C ASP A 350 -17.11 4.31 4.11
N GLU A 351 -17.20 4.72 5.37
CA GLU A 351 -17.90 3.96 6.41
C GLU A 351 -19.42 4.04 6.34
#